data_AF-A0A9D3STB8-F1
#
_entry.id   AF-A0A9D3STB8-F1
#
_cell.length_a   1.000
_cell.length_b   1.000
_cell.length_c   1.000
_cell.angle_alpha   90.00
_cell.angle_beta   90.00
_cell.angle_gamma   90.00
#
_symmetry.space_group_name_H-M   'P 1'
#
loop_
_entity.id
_entity.type
_entity.pdbx_description
1 polymer ?
#
loop_
_entity_poly.entity_id
_entity_poly.type
_entity_poly.pdbx_seq_one_letter_code
_entity_poly.pdbx_strand_id
1 'polypeptide(L)'
;MSSEDDDYMSDAFLNPLLDVRPGMPMVKRLKETLRRETLHKEKNILNQQKSYKEKEKNRRDAALQNSLSSENKGFALLQKMGYTAGQGLGKEGTGRVEPLPLNIKTDRGGIGMEEQKKRKAEEKLTNYRKRLQVRQHMEKKSLEDFRDRKRTEREHRETEGDLRKSQWACEQLDKQKGIIVPKDSWYWPEVVKNQEAEHEEPITEGSKDDMELTSLEKLQFITSYLRSVHFYCIWCGTAYSVFQQELDTKHDKYERLVKLSRDITIESKRTIFLLHRVTSVPNVEEILNEANIRLDAVRQKIGHVAEELGEDDLYQFHKAFMPGIQEYVEAVSFNHFIKHRTLISLEEINACLVFMRDEKTETKVCGRGLWPGACVLTFQVTPTDYLLGVADLTGELMRMCISSVGNGDVDTPFELSNFLRQIHDGFSYIGNVGPYEVSKKLHTLRQSLGKVEDACYTLRVRGSEIPKHMLADVFSNRAAVLEEDDGAV
;
A
#
# COMPACT_ATOMS: atom_id res chain seq x y z
N MET A 1 9.62 12.64 29.06
CA MET A 1 8.48 13.39 29.60
C MET A 1 9.07 14.68 30.16
N SER A 2 8.76 15.88 29.69
CA SER A 2 7.60 16.38 28.95
C SER A 2 7.94 17.75 28.32
N SER A 3 7.32 18.05 27.17
CA SER A 3 6.82 19.37 26.71
C SER A 3 7.79 20.57 26.80
N GLU A 4 8.36 21.13 25.73
CA GLU A 4 7.68 21.63 24.51
C GLU A 4 6.28 22.17 24.81
N ASP A 5 6.20 23.15 25.71
CA ASP A 5 5.16 24.18 25.64
C ASP A 5 5.82 25.44 25.07
N ASP A 6 5.66 25.61 23.76
CA ASP A 6 5.91 26.87 23.08
C ASP A 6 5.17 27.99 23.81
N ASP A 7 5.93 28.97 24.30
CA ASP A 7 5.45 30.18 24.95
C ASP A 7 4.65 31.02 23.93
N TYR A 8 3.35 30.67 23.81
CA TYR A 8 2.34 31.24 22.92
C TYR A 8 2.03 32.73 23.18
N MET A 9 2.79 33.39 24.06
CA MET A 9 2.68 34.82 24.35
C MET A 9 4.07 35.50 24.45
N SER A 10 5.12 34.89 23.88
CA SER A 10 6.43 35.54 23.79
C SER A 10 6.38 36.76 22.86
N ASP A 11 7.13 37.80 23.23
CA ASP A 11 7.23 39.11 22.54
C ASP A 11 7.67 39.01 21.05
N ALA A 12 8.08 37.81 20.62
CA ALA A 12 8.35 37.49 19.22
C ALA A 12 7.10 37.53 18.32
N PHE A 13 5.90 37.24 18.86
CA PHE A 13 4.64 37.23 18.10
C PHE A 13 3.89 38.57 18.12
N LEU A 14 4.20 39.46 19.07
CA LEU A 14 3.57 40.78 19.23
C LEU A 14 4.39 41.93 18.66
N ASN A 15 5.65 41.70 18.27
CA ASN A 15 6.33 42.63 17.39
C ASN A 15 5.53 42.71 16.09
N PRO A 16 4.99 43.89 15.72
CA PRO A 16 4.46 44.07 14.38
C PRO A 16 5.61 43.69 13.45
N LEU A 17 5.40 42.67 12.63
CA LEU A 17 6.31 42.31 11.54
C LEU A 17 6.77 43.62 10.92
N LEU A 18 8.06 43.94 11.09
CA LEU A 18 8.66 45.06 10.37
C LEU A 18 8.28 44.81 8.91
N ASP A 19 7.54 45.73 8.29
CA ASP A 19 7.12 45.65 6.89
C ASP A 19 8.39 45.77 6.03
N VAL A 20 9.15 44.68 5.95
CA VAL A 20 10.35 44.57 5.13
C VAL A 20 9.91 43.93 3.84
N ARG A 21 9.21 44.68 2.99
CA ARG A 21 9.06 44.30 1.58
C ARG A 21 10.45 44.33 0.97
N PRO A 22 11.03 43.19 0.56
CA PRO A 22 12.37 43.18 -0.01
C PRO A 22 12.38 44.04 -1.27
N GLY A 23 13.26 45.04 -1.32
CA GLY A 23 13.49 45.89 -2.50
C GLY A 23 12.98 47.34 -2.42
N MET A 24 12.31 47.75 -1.34
CA MET A 24 11.89 49.15 -1.17
C MET A 24 12.68 49.82 -0.03
N PRO A 25 13.55 50.82 -0.30
CA PRO A 25 14.36 51.45 0.73
C PRO A 25 13.48 52.13 1.80
N MET A 26 13.67 51.78 3.07
CA MET A 26 13.01 52.49 4.18
C MET A 26 13.36 53.98 4.14
N VAL A 27 12.33 54.83 4.25
CA VAL A 27 12.49 56.29 4.26
C VAL A 27 13.48 56.68 5.36
N LYS A 28 14.58 57.36 5.01
CA LYS A 28 15.70 57.72 5.91
C LYS A 28 15.25 58.24 7.28
N ARG A 29 14.17 59.02 7.30
CA ARG A 29 13.59 59.65 8.49
C ARG A 29 13.08 58.63 9.52
N LEU A 30 12.49 57.52 9.09
CA LEU A 30 11.98 56.45 9.98
C LEU A 30 13.12 55.63 10.62
N LYS A 31 14.21 55.44 9.87
CA LYS A 31 15.41 54.73 10.37
C LYS A 31 16.13 55.55 11.44
N GLU A 32 16.18 56.87 11.28
CA GLU A 32 16.76 57.78 12.26
C GLU A 32 15.94 57.88 13.55
N THR A 33 14.59 57.88 13.47
CA THR A 33 13.73 57.91 14.67
C THR A 33 13.91 56.66 15.51
N LEU A 34 13.90 55.48 14.88
CA LEU A 34 14.10 54.21 15.59
C LEU A 34 15.46 54.16 16.29
N ARG A 35 16.53 54.62 15.61
CA ARG A 35 17.88 54.67 16.19
C ARG A 35 18.00 55.68 17.33
N ARG A 36 17.26 56.79 17.28
CA ARG A 36 17.20 57.76 18.39
C ARG A 36 16.45 57.19 19.59
N GLU A 37 15.34 56.48 19.37
CA GLU A 37 14.59 55.83 20.44
C GLU A 37 15.39 54.73 21.14
N THR A 38 16.14 53.91 20.39
CA THR A 38 17.00 52.88 21.00
C THR A 38 18.11 53.51 21.83
N LEU A 39 18.81 54.52 21.29
CA LEU A 39 19.84 55.26 22.03
C LEU A 39 19.27 55.99 23.26
N HIS A 40 18.04 56.51 23.17
CA HIS A 40 17.37 57.15 24.29
C HIS A 40 16.98 56.13 25.38
N LYS A 41 16.51 54.94 24.99
CA LYS A 41 16.24 53.83 25.92
C LYS A 41 17.52 53.36 26.60
N GLU A 42 18.62 53.17 25.86
CA GLU A 42 19.92 52.81 26.44
C GLU A 42 20.44 53.87 27.42
N LYS A 43 20.34 55.15 27.07
CA LYS A 43 20.72 56.25 27.98
C LYS A 43 19.83 56.30 29.23
N ASN A 44 18.52 56.06 29.09
CA ASN A 44 17.61 56.00 30.24
C ASN A 44 17.95 54.84 31.18
N ILE A 45 18.33 53.68 30.64
CA ILE A 45 18.78 52.53 31.45
C ILE A 45 20.09 52.86 32.16
N LEU A 46 21.05 53.48 31.47
CA LEU A 46 22.34 53.88 32.05
C LEU A 46 22.21 54.96 33.14
N ASN A 47 21.26 55.89 33.00
CA ASN A 47 21.01 56.96 33.97
C ASN A 47 20.09 56.57 35.14
N GLN A 48 19.55 55.35 35.16
CA GLN A 48 18.61 54.94 36.20
C GLN A 48 19.36 54.60 37.50
N GLN A 49 19.26 55.46 38.52
CA GLN A 49 19.76 55.15 39.85
C GLN A 49 18.89 54.08 40.51
N LYS A 50 19.49 52.96 40.90
CA LYS A 50 18.82 51.86 41.63
C LYS A 50 18.19 52.36 42.93
N SER A 51 16.97 51.90 43.21
CA SER A 51 16.19 52.25 44.41
C SER A 51 16.91 51.83 45.69
N TYR A 52 16.67 52.52 46.81
CA TYR A 52 17.27 52.18 48.11
C TYR A 52 17.01 50.72 48.51
N LYS A 53 15.76 50.24 48.32
CA LYS A 53 15.40 48.83 48.59
C LYS A 53 16.17 47.84 47.73
N GLU A 54 16.44 48.22 46.48
CA GLU A 54 17.18 47.38 45.54
C GLU A 54 18.68 47.39 45.85
N LYS A 55 19.23 48.54 46.25
CA LYS A 55 20.60 48.65 46.78
C LYS A 55 20.77 47.82 48.05
N GLU A 56 19.80 47.86 48.97
CA GLU A 56 19.81 47.06 50.20
C GLU A 56 19.72 45.57 49.90
N LYS A 57 18.82 45.16 49.00
CA LYS A 57 18.72 43.77 48.53
C LYS A 57 20.03 43.30 47.91
N ASN A 58 20.62 44.08 47.01
CA ASN A 58 21.90 43.76 46.36
C ASN A 58 23.05 43.69 47.39
N ARG A 59 23.08 44.59 48.38
CA ARG A 59 24.09 44.56 49.45
C ARG A 59 23.93 43.33 50.34
N ARG A 60 22.69 42.94 50.65
CA ARG A 60 22.38 41.71 51.40
C ARG A 60 22.79 40.46 50.61
N ASP A 61 22.41 40.38 49.34
CA ASP A 61 22.74 39.23 48.48
C ASP A 61 24.26 39.13 48.25
N ALA A 62 24.96 40.26 48.04
CA ALA A 62 26.43 40.29 47.95
C ALA A 62 27.11 39.88 49.27
N ALA A 63 26.56 40.29 50.43
CA ALA A 63 27.08 39.87 51.73
C ALA A 63 26.84 38.37 51.99
N LEU A 64 25.70 37.82 51.56
CA LEU A 64 25.40 36.39 51.69
C LEU A 64 26.26 35.52 50.76
N GLN A 65 26.72 36.06 49.63
CA GLN A 65 27.61 35.34 48.71
C GLN A 65 29.06 35.26 49.21
N ASN A 66 29.52 36.19 50.04
CA ASN A 66 30.88 36.17 50.57
C ASN A 66 30.99 35.27 51.81
N SER A 67 31.86 34.26 51.73
CA SER A 67 32.16 33.38 52.87
C SER A 67 32.92 34.12 53.98
N LEU A 68 32.76 33.69 55.23
CA LEU A 68 33.49 34.25 56.38
C LEU A 68 35.00 33.98 56.26
N SER A 69 35.85 34.98 56.55
CA SER A 69 37.31 34.85 56.49
C SER A 69 37.89 34.00 57.63
N SER A 70 39.07 33.41 57.43
CA SER A 70 39.75 32.55 58.41
C SER A 70 40.23 33.28 59.67
N GLU A 71 40.42 34.60 59.60
CA GLU A 71 40.72 35.45 60.76
C GLU A 71 39.50 35.66 61.68
N ASN A 72 38.28 35.39 61.19
CA ASN A 72 37.08 35.55 61.98
C ASN A 72 37.00 34.48 63.06
N LYS A 73 36.84 34.89 64.33
CA LYS A 73 36.70 33.99 65.48
C LYS A 73 35.61 32.92 65.28
N GLY A 74 34.53 33.26 64.58
CA GLY A 74 33.45 32.32 64.25
C GLY A 74 33.90 31.21 63.30
N PHE A 75 34.71 31.55 62.29
CA PHE A 75 35.29 30.56 61.38
C PHE A 75 36.30 29.66 62.10
N ALA A 76 37.15 30.24 62.96
CA ALA A 76 38.09 29.45 63.78
C ALA A 76 37.38 28.50 64.77
N LEU A 77 36.22 28.90 65.30
CA LEU A 77 35.40 28.04 66.15
C LEU A 77 34.76 26.90 65.34
N LEU A 78 34.21 27.20 64.15
CA LEU A 78 33.67 26.20 63.24
C LEU A 78 34.75 25.18 62.83
N GLN A 79 35.97 25.65 62.52
CA GLN A 79 37.10 24.78 62.18
C GLN A 79 37.48 23.84 63.34
N LYS A 80 37.48 24.33 64.59
CA LYS A 80 37.68 23.48 65.78
C LYS A 80 36.58 22.44 65.97
N MET A 81 35.35 22.74 65.55
CA MET A 81 34.22 21.80 65.56
C MET A 81 34.22 20.82 64.39
N GLY A 82 35.29 20.81 63.57
CA GLY A 82 35.46 19.88 62.46
C GLY A 82 34.91 20.37 61.12
N TYR A 83 34.57 21.66 60.98
CA TYR A 83 34.20 22.25 59.70
C TYR A 83 35.43 22.48 58.81
N THR A 84 35.44 21.87 57.63
CA THR A 84 36.37 22.18 56.53
C THR A 84 35.62 23.00 55.48
N ALA A 85 36.25 24.05 54.94
CA ALA A 85 35.59 24.96 54.00
C ALA A 85 35.04 24.20 52.78
N GLY A 86 33.72 24.24 52.59
CA GLY A 86 33.04 23.57 51.47
C GLY A 86 32.45 22.18 51.78
N GLN A 87 32.61 21.65 53.00
CA GLN A 87 31.93 20.42 53.44
C GLN A 87 30.89 20.69 54.54
N GLY A 88 29.85 19.86 54.58
CA GLY A 88 28.82 19.91 55.61
C GLY A 88 29.39 19.67 57.01
N LEU A 89 28.83 20.30 58.03
CA LEU A 89 29.27 20.11 59.41
C LEU A 89 28.92 18.69 59.92
N GLY A 90 29.89 17.98 60.53
CA GLY A 90 29.72 16.64 61.13
C GLY A 90 30.80 15.64 60.70
N LYS A 91 31.05 14.57 61.48
CA LYS A 91 32.12 13.58 61.21
C LYS A 91 32.02 12.88 59.85
N GLU A 92 30.83 12.77 59.28
CA GLU A 92 30.55 12.19 57.95
C GLU A 92 30.13 13.25 56.91
N GLY A 93 30.19 14.55 57.24
CA GLY A 93 29.86 15.63 56.30
C GLY A 93 28.37 15.82 55.97
N THR A 94 27.45 15.25 56.77
CA THR A 94 26.00 15.20 56.49
C THR A 94 25.24 16.51 56.72
N GLY A 95 25.88 17.55 57.27
CA GLY A 95 25.27 18.87 57.44
C GLY A 95 25.00 19.57 56.10
N ARG A 96 23.96 20.43 56.05
CA ARG A 96 23.69 21.24 54.85
C ARG A 96 24.89 22.14 54.53
N VAL A 97 25.36 22.05 53.29
CA VAL A 97 26.50 22.82 52.78
C VAL A 97 26.12 24.28 52.52
N GLU A 98 24.84 24.55 52.23
CA GLU A 98 24.32 25.89 51.93
C GLU A 98 23.48 26.47 53.08
N PRO A 99 23.59 27.79 53.36
CA PRO A 99 22.80 28.45 54.40
C PRO A 99 21.30 28.49 54.06
N LEU A 100 20.44 28.50 55.08
CA LEU A 100 18.99 28.51 54.90
C LEU A 100 18.51 29.78 54.16
N PRO A 101 17.69 29.65 53.09
CA PRO A 101 17.20 30.79 52.35
C PRO A 101 16.18 31.60 53.15
N LEU A 102 16.37 32.93 53.21
CA LEU A 102 15.44 33.85 53.84
C LEU A 102 14.30 34.20 52.88
N ASN A 103 13.07 33.76 53.17
CA ASN A 103 11.89 34.09 52.38
C ASN A 103 11.03 35.15 53.11
N ILE A 104 11.15 36.42 52.70
CA ILE A 104 10.46 37.55 53.34
C ILE A 104 9.13 37.78 52.62
N LYS A 105 8.02 37.41 53.26
CA LYS A 105 6.67 37.74 52.79
C LYS A 105 6.42 39.24 52.90
N THR A 106 6.04 39.89 51.81
CA THR A 106 5.76 41.34 51.75
C THR A 106 4.27 41.67 51.73
N ASP A 107 3.41 40.67 51.66
CA ASP A 107 1.95 40.81 51.60
C ASP A 107 1.28 40.66 52.97
N ARG A 108 0.16 41.37 53.16
CA ARG A 108 -0.68 41.30 54.39
C ARG A 108 -1.68 40.14 54.35
N GLY A 109 -1.56 39.22 53.39
CA GLY A 109 -2.48 38.11 53.18
C GLY A 109 -2.18 36.92 54.10
N GLY A 110 -3.22 36.32 54.67
CA GLY A 110 -3.11 35.08 55.43
C GLY A 110 -2.46 33.97 54.58
N ILE A 111 -1.66 33.13 55.23
CA ILE A 111 -1.01 31.97 54.60
C ILE A 111 -2.12 31.03 54.08
N GLY A 112 -2.18 30.76 52.77
CA GLY A 112 -3.17 29.88 52.12
C GLY A 112 -4.29 30.56 51.31
N MET A 113 -4.46 31.89 51.37
CA MET A 113 -5.53 32.58 50.62
C MET A 113 -5.25 32.69 49.11
N GLU A 114 -3.98 32.68 48.73
CA GLU A 114 -3.52 32.73 47.35
C GLU A 114 -3.95 31.48 46.56
N GLU A 115 -3.92 30.32 47.20
CA GLU A 115 -4.29 29.05 46.61
C GLU A 115 -5.80 28.95 46.32
N GLN A 116 -6.65 29.44 47.22
CA GLN A 116 -8.10 29.50 46.95
C GLN A 116 -8.45 30.46 45.80
N LYS A 117 -7.75 31.59 45.68
CA LYS A 117 -7.93 32.52 44.56
C LYS A 117 -7.51 31.89 43.24
N LYS A 118 -6.38 31.18 43.25
CA LYS A 118 -5.88 30.43 42.09
C LYS A 118 -6.90 29.37 41.64
N ARG A 119 -7.43 28.56 42.56
CA ARG A 119 -8.44 27.54 42.24
C ARG A 119 -9.71 28.12 41.62
N LYS A 120 -10.24 29.22 42.18
CA LYS A 120 -11.42 29.91 41.61
C LYS A 120 -11.16 30.51 40.23
N ALA A 121 -9.94 31.00 39.97
CA ALA A 121 -9.56 31.51 38.66
C ALA A 121 -9.48 30.37 37.63
N GLU A 122 -8.93 29.22 38.00
CA GLU A 122 -8.84 28.03 37.16
C GLU A 122 -10.24 27.46 36.81
N GLU A 123 -11.15 27.38 37.78
CA GLU A 123 -12.55 26.98 37.54
C GLU A 123 -13.28 27.92 36.56
N LYS A 124 -13.06 29.23 36.65
CA LYS A 124 -13.63 30.19 35.70
C LYS A 124 -13.03 30.02 34.30
N LEU A 125 -11.72 29.81 34.21
CA LEU A 125 -11.02 29.63 32.94
C LEU A 125 -11.48 28.36 32.22
N THR A 126 -11.64 27.26 32.95
CA THR A 126 -12.12 25.98 32.41
C THR A 126 -13.56 26.08 31.89
N ASN A 127 -14.46 26.73 32.64
CA ASN A 127 -15.82 26.99 32.17
C ASN A 127 -15.87 27.90 30.94
N TYR A 128 -15.01 28.90 30.85
CA TYR A 128 -14.88 29.75 29.67
C TYR A 128 -14.40 28.95 28.45
N ARG A 129 -13.37 28.11 28.61
CA ARG A 129 -12.86 27.22 27.54
C ARG A 129 -13.94 26.27 27.01
N LYS A 130 -14.72 25.64 27.90
CA LYS A 130 -15.84 24.75 27.50
C LYS A 130 -16.89 25.50 26.66
N ARG A 131 -17.26 26.71 27.05
CA ARG A 131 -18.24 27.54 26.29
C ARG A 131 -17.73 27.93 24.90
N LEU A 132 -16.44 28.25 24.78
CA LEU A 132 -15.83 28.54 23.48
C LEU A 132 -15.80 27.32 22.57
N GLN A 133 -15.45 26.13 23.09
CA GLN A 133 -15.46 24.89 22.32
C GLN A 133 -16.86 24.54 21.78
N VAL A 134 -17.90 24.66 22.61
CA VAL A 134 -19.29 24.43 22.16
C VAL A 134 -19.70 25.41 21.06
N ARG A 135 -19.33 26.69 21.18
CA ARG A 135 -19.61 27.69 20.15
C ARG A 135 -18.89 27.38 18.84
N GLN A 136 -17.59 27.07 18.90
CA GLN A 136 -16.81 26.68 17.72
C GLN A 136 -17.38 25.43 17.05
N HIS A 137 -17.81 24.44 17.84
CA HIS A 137 -18.44 23.24 17.31
C HIS A 137 -19.78 23.55 16.62
N MET A 138 -20.62 24.41 17.20
CA MET A 138 -21.88 24.84 16.56
C MET A 138 -21.65 25.64 15.28
N GLU A 139 -20.66 26.54 15.24
CA GLU A 139 -20.29 27.28 14.03
C GLU A 139 -19.77 26.34 12.93
N LYS A 140 -18.91 25.38 13.28
CA LYS A 140 -18.44 24.35 12.33
C LYS A 140 -19.59 23.52 11.77
N LYS A 141 -20.47 23.02 12.64
CA LYS A 141 -21.64 22.25 12.22
C LYS A 141 -22.57 23.06 11.30
N SER A 142 -22.82 24.33 11.62
CA SER A 142 -23.63 25.21 10.77
C SER A 142 -23.01 25.47 9.39
N LEU A 143 -21.68 25.54 9.30
CA LEU A 143 -20.97 25.69 8.03
C LEU A 143 -21.01 24.40 7.19
N GLU A 144 -20.87 23.24 7.83
CA GLU A 144 -21.04 21.92 7.19
C GLU A 144 -22.46 21.75 6.65
N ASP A 145 -23.49 22.02 7.48
CA ASP A 145 -24.90 21.96 7.07
C ASP A 145 -25.23 22.92 5.90
N PHE A 146 -24.54 24.06 5.79
CA PHE A 146 -24.69 24.96 4.64
C PHE A 146 -24.03 24.40 3.37
N ARG A 147 -22.83 23.82 3.51
CA ARG A 147 -22.11 23.19 2.38
C ARG A 147 -22.89 22.01 1.80
N ASP A 148 -23.47 21.18 2.66
CA ASP A 148 -24.25 20.01 2.24
C ASP A 148 -25.53 20.42 1.53
N ARG A 149 -26.24 21.45 2.01
CA ARG A 149 -27.40 22.03 1.31
C ARG A 149 -27.03 22.57 -0.07
N LYS A 150 -25.88 23.25 -0.20
CA LYS A 150 -25.45 23.79 -1.50
C LYS A 150 -24.98 22.70 -2.46
N ARG A 151 -24.37 21.63 -1.95
CA ARG A 151 -24.03 20.44 -2.73
C ARG A 151 -25.28 19.75 -3.28
N THR A 152 -26.23 19.45 -2.41
CA THR A 152 -27.48 18.76 -2.79
C THR A 152 -28.33 19.58 -3.77
N GLU A 153 -28.44 20.90 -3.59
CA GLU A 153 -29.13 21.78 -4.54
C GLU A 153 -28.48 21.76 -5.93
N ARG A 154 -27.14 21.72 -5.99
CA ARG A 154 -26.39 21.63 -7.24
C ARG A 154 -26.58 20.27 -7.91
N GLU A 155 -26.47 19.18 -7.15
CA GLU A 155 -26.66 17.80 -7.65
C GLU A 155 -28.08 17.62 -8.22
N HIS A 156 -29.10 18.19 -7.56
CA HIS A 156 -30.47 18.18 -8.07
C HIS A 156 -30.58 18.92 -9.41
N ARG A 157 -30.01 20.13 -9.50
CA ARG A 157 -30.03 20.93 -10.74
C ARG A 157 -29.27 20.26 -11.88
N GLU A 158 -28.15 19.59 -11.59
CA GLU A 158 -27.40 18.81 -12.56
C GLU A 158 -28.23 17.61 -13.05
N THR A 159 -28.87 16.87 -12.14
CA THR A 159 -29.75 15.74 -12.46
C THR A 159 -30.94 16.16 -13.33
N GLU A 160 -31.60 17.26 -13.01
CA GLU A 160 -32.69 17.82 -13.83
C GLU A 160 -32.20 18.29 -15.21
N GLY A 161 -31.02 18.92 -15.26
CA GLY A 161 -30.39 19.34 -16.50
C GLY A 161 -30.10 18.16 -17.43
N ASP A 162 -29.54 17.09 -16.88
CA ASP A 162 -29.24 15.86 -17.63
C ASP A 162 -30.49 15.07 -18.00
N LEU A 163 -31.54 15.10 -17.17
CA LEU A 163 -32.85 14.54 -17.51
C LEU A 163 -33.43 15.24 -18.74
N ARG A 164 -33.45 16.57 -18.75
CA ARG A 164 -33.94 17.34 -19.90
C ARG A 164 -33.15 17.03 -21.17
N LYS A 165 -31.81 17.02 -21.10
CA LYS A 165 -30.97 16.65 -22.26
C LYS A 165 -31.29 15.24 -22.75
N SER A 166 -31.46 14.29 -21.84
CA SER A 166 -31.80 12.90 -22.17
C SER A 166 -33.18 12.79 -22.82
N GLN A 167 -34.18 13.55 -22.33
CA GLN A 167 -35.52 13.61 -22.93
C GLN A 167 -35.49 14.12 -24.36
N TRP A 168 -34.74 15.20 -24.61
CA TRP A 168 -34.53 15.76 -25.94
C TRP A 168 -33.83 14.78 -26.88
N ALA A 169 -32.75 14.14 -26.43
CA ALA A 169 -32.05 13.15 -27.23
C ALA A 169 -32.93 11.92 -27.52
N CYS A 170 -33.72 11.48 -26.55
CA CYS A 170 -34.66 10.37 -26.70
C CYS A 170 -35.70 10.69 -27.78
N GLU A 171 -36.36 11.85 -27.70
CA GLU A 171 -37.34 12.29 -28.69
C GLU A 171 -36.74 12.36 -30.10
N GLN A 172 -35.54 12.93 -30.25
CA GLN A 172 -34.88 13.04 -31.55
C GLN A 172 -34.56 11.66 -32.14
N LEU A 173 -34.00 10.75 -31.34
CA LEU A 173 -33.60 9.41 -31.78
C LEU A 173 -34.80 8.49 -32.04
N ASP A 174 -35.86 8.60 -31.23
CA ASP A 174 -37.14 7.91 -31.44
C ASP A 174 -37.78 8.35 -32.77
N LYS A 175 -37.83 9.66 -33.03
CA LYS A 175 -38.34 10.22 -34.30
C LYS A 175 -37.54 9.74 -35.51
N GLN A 176 -36.22 9.65 -35.40
CA GLN A 176 -35.37 9.11 -36.47
C GLN A 176 -35.68 7.64 -36.80
N LYS A 177 -36.11 6.85 -35.81
CA LYS A 177 -36.53 5.45 -35.99
C LYS A 177 -38.01 5.28 -36.32
N GLY A 178 -38.76 6.37 -36.50
CA GLY A 178 -40.19 6.33 -36.81
C GLY A 178 -41.09 6.02 -35.61
N ILE A 179 -40.59 6.15 -34.37
CA ILE A 179 -41.38 6.03 -33.15
C ILE A 179 -42.04 7.39 -32.89
N ILE A 180 -43.39 7.43 -32.95
CA ILE A 180 -44.19 8.66 -32.88
C ILE A 180 -44.76 8.90 -31.47
N VAL A 181 -44.71 7.89 -30.61
CA VAL A 181 -45.25 7.91 -29.24
C VAL A 181 -44.15 7.50 -28.26
N PRO A 182 -43.89 8.29 -27.19
CA PRO A 182 -42.89 7.93 -26.19
C PRO A 182 -43.29 6.67 -25.42
N LYS A 183 -42.30 5.96 -24.87
CA LYS A 183 -42.53 4.76 -24.05
C LYS A 183 -43.37 5.05 -22.80
N ASP A 184 -43.03 6.11 -22.07
CA ASP A 184 -43.84 6.69 -20.99
C ASP A 184 -43.96 8.21 -21.21
N SER A 185 -45.03 8.84 -20.70
CA SER A 185 -45.36 10.25 -20.97
C SER A 185 -44.24 11.25 -20.67
N TRP A 186 -43.34 10.92 -19.74
CA TRP A 186 -42.23 11.79 -19.31
C TRP A 186 -40.91 11.50 -20.04
N TYR A 187 -40.85 10.53 -20.96
CA TYR A 187 -39.63 10.24 -21.74
C TYR A 187 -39.30 11.35 -22.75
N TRP A 188 -40.31 12.09 -23.20
CA TRP A 188 -40.13 13.26 -24.05
C TRP A 188 -40.40 14.54 -23.24
N PRO A 189 -39.84 15.69 -23.65
CA PRO A 189 -40.14 16.96 -23.01
C PRO A 189 -41.64 17.29 -23.12
N GLU A 190 -42.26 17.70 -22.01
CA GLU A 190 -43.63 18.23 -22.06
C GLU A 190 -43.65 19.53 -22.87
N VAL A 191 -44.44 19.53 -23.95
CA VAL A 191 -44.64 20.72 -24.78
C VAL A 191 -45.55 21.67 -23.99
N VAL A 192 -44.98 22.70 -23.39
CA VAL A 192 -45.75 23.78 -22.75
C VAL A 192 -46.54 24.51 -23.85
N LYS A 193 -47.82 24.15 -24.01
CA LYS A 193 -48.76 24.90 -24.84
C LYS A 193 -49.18 26.15 -24.07
N ASN A 194 -48.63 27.31 -24.44
CA ASN A 194 -49.21 28.60 -24.03
C ASN A 194 -50.54 28.79 -24.77
N GLN A 195 -51.66 28.46 -24.13
CA GLN A 195 -52.99 28.93 -24.53
C GLN A 195 -53.72 29.45 -23.28
N GLU A 196 -54.03 30.75 -23.32
CA GLU A 196 -54.90 31.45 -22.37
C GLU A 196 -56.34 30.94 -22.50
N ALA A 197 -57.02 30.75 -21.35
CA ALA A 197 -58.47 30.52 -21.17
C ALA A 197 -59.04 29.23 -21.83
N GLU A 198 -59.76 28.33 -21.16
CA GLU A 198 -60.89 28.50 -20.24
C GLU A 198 -61.01 27.28 -19.29
N HIS A 199 -61.60 27.53 -18.12
CA HIS A 199 -61.95 26.52 -17.11
C HIS A 199 -62.83 25.40 -17.65
N GLU A 200 -62.44 24.14 -17.38
CA GLU A 200 -63.37 23.06 -17.01
C GLU A 200 -62.55 21.97 -16.30
N GLU A 201 -62.78 21.80 -14.99
CA GLU A 201 -62.29 20.65 -14.23
C GLU A 201 -63.18 19.44 -14.52
N PRO A 202 -62.63 18.27 -14.90
CA PRO A 202 -63.27 17.00 -14.62
C PRO A 202 -62.67 16.42 -13.34
N ILE A 203 -63.49 16.40 -12.30
CA ILE A 203 -63.32 15.54 -11.13
C ILE A 203 -63.19 14.11 -11.63
N THR A 204 -62.03 13.48 -11.43
CA THR A 204 -61.89 12.03 -11.57
C THR A 204 -61.36 11.47 -10.26
N GLU A 205 -62.29 10.94 -9.47
CA GLU A 205 -61.98 10.07 -8.34
C GLU A 205 -61.27 8.81 -8.88
N GLY A 206 -60.04 8.59 -8.43
CA GLY A 206 -59.23 7.45 -8.81
C GLY A 206 -58.04 7.28 -7.88
N SER A 207 -58.26 6.58 -6.78
CA SER A 207 -57.22 6.09 -5.88
C SER A 207 -56.18 5.25 -6.64
N LYS A 208 -54.94 5.74 -6.71
CA LYS A 208 -53.73 4.93 -6.83
C LYS A 208 -52.59 5.69 -6.15
N ASP A 209 -51.86 4.99 -5.30
CA ASP A 209 -50.61 5.43 -4.72
C ASP A 209 -49.58 5.70 -5.83
N ASP A 210 -49.66 6.85 -6.48
CA ASP A 210 -48.63 7.30 -7.40
C ASP A 210 -47.49 7.89 -6.56
N MET A 211 -46.53 7.02 -6.18
CA MET A 211 -45.19 7.46 -5.81
C MET A 211 -44.64 8.25 -7.00
N GLU A 212 -44.70 9.58 -6.90
CA GLU A 212 -44.19 10.48 -7.93
C GLU A 212 -42.68 10.25 -8.10
N LEU A 213 -42.32 9.68 -9.24
CA LEU A 213 -40.96 9.22 -9.51
C LEU A 213 -39.97 10.41 -9.50
N THR A 214 -38.87 10.27 -8.76
CA THR A 214 -37.87 11.34 -8.60
C THR A 214 -37.15 11.65 -9.92
N SER A 215 -36.62 12.88 -10.07
CA SER A 215 -35.83 13.28 -11.24
C SER A 215 -34.64 12.36 -11.51
N LEU A 216 -34.06 11.78 -10.46
CA LEU A 216 -32.95 10.83 -10.56
C LEU A 216 -33.40 9.48 -11.14
N GLU A 217 -34.51 8.94 -10.65
CA GLU A 217 -35.08 7.69 -11.17
C GLU A 217 -35.50 7.84 -12.63
N LYS A 218 -36.16 8.95 -12.98
CA LYS A 218 -36.49 9.30 -14.36
C LYS A 218 -35.24 9.33 -15.25
N LEU A 219 -34.14 9.95 -14.79
CA LEU A 219 -32.87 9.99 -15.51
C LEU A 219 -32.27 8.58 -15.71
N GLN A 220 -32.34 7.71 -14.71
CA GLN A 220 -31.84 6.33 -14.81
C GLN A 220 -32.59 5.52 -15.86
N PHE A 221 -33.92 5.59 -15.86
CA PHE A 221 -34.75 4.85 -16.81
C PHE A 221 -34.58 5.33 -18.25
N ILE A 222 -34.51 6.65 -18.48
CA ILE A 222 -34.32 7.19 -19.84
C ILE A 222 -32.92 6.92 -20.38
N THR A 223 -31.88 7.01 -19.54
CA THR A 223 -30.50 6.70 -19.96
C THR A 223 -30.31 5.21 -20.21
N SER A 224 -31.01 4.34 -19.47
CA SER A 224 -31.07 2.91 -19.75
C SER A 224 -31.71 2.63 -21.12
N TYR A 225 -32.80 3.31 -21.45
CA TYR A 225 -33.46 3.20 -22.76
C TYR A 225 -32.58 3.73 -23.91
N LEU A 226 -31.96 4.90 -23.75
CA LEU A 226 -31.02 5.46 -24.73
C LEU A 226 -29.83 4.53 -25.00
N ARG A 227 -29.33 3.84 -23.97
CA ARG A 227 -28.22 2.88 -24.11
C ARG A 227 -28.64 1.56 -24.76
N SER A 228 -29.81 1.02 -24.39
CA SER A 228 -30.25 -0.31 -24.84
C SER A 228 -30.91 -0.28 -26.23
N VAL A 229 -31.67 0.77 -26.54
CA VAL A 229 -32.44 0.86 -27.79
C VAL A 229 -31.68 1.68 -28.82
N HIS A 230 -31.08 2.79 -28.41
CA HIS A 230 -30.43 3.74 -29.32
C HIS A 230 -28.91 3.68 -29.31
N PHE A 231 -28.30 2.88 -28.42
CA PHE A 231 -26.85 2.80 -28.23
C PHE A 231 -26.22 4.19 -28.14
N TYR A 232 -26.86 5.11 -27.42
CA TYR A 232 -26.47 6.51 -27.34
C TYR A 232 -26.17 6.91 -25.90
N CYS A 233 -25.10 7.69 -25.69
CA CYS A 233 -24.78 8.28 -24.39
C CYS A 233 -24.91 9.81 -24.46
N ILE A 234 -25.75 10.35 -23.60
CA ILE A 234 -25.99 11.79 -23.51
C ILE A 234 -24.75 12.58 -23.05
N TRP A 235 -23.86 11.96 -22.26
CA TRP A 235 -22.63 12.60 -21.78
C TRP A 235 -21.52 12.63 -22.83
N CYS A 236 -21.48 11.63 -23.72
CA CYS A 236 -20.46 11.54 -24.77
C CYS A 236 -20.93 12.14 -26.11
N GLY A 237 -22.25 12.25 -26.34
CA GLY A 237 -22.83 12.79 -27.56
C GLY A 237 -22.67 11.89 -28.79
N THR A 238 -22.32 10.61 -28.61
CA THR A 238 -22.04 9.66 -29.70
C THR A 238 -22.91 8.41 -29.62
N ALA A 239 -23.27 7.87 -30.79
CA ALA A 239 -23.88 6.55 -30.92
C ALA A 239 -22.79 5.48 -31.03
N TYR A 240 -22.86 4.42 -30.23
CA TYR A 240 -21.82 3.40 -30.09
C TYR A 240 -22.00 2.20 -31.03
N SER A 241 -22.86 2.22 -32.04
CA SER A 241 -23.13 1.00 -32.84
C SER A 241 -21.87 0.39 -33.47
N VAL A 242 -20.91 1.22 -33.89
CA VAL A 242 -19.62 0.76 -34.44
C VAL A 242 -18.67 0.33 -33.32
N PHE A 243 -18.58 1.12 -32.24
CA PHE A 243 -17.73 0.78 -31.09
C PHE A 243 -18.20 -0.46 -30.34
N GLN A 244 -19.50 -0.72 -30.31
CA GLN A 244 -20.07 -1.94 -29.74
C GLN A 244 -19.63 -3.15 -30.56
N GLN A 245 -19.75 -3.13 -31.89
CA GLN A 245 -19.30 -4.26 -32.72
C GLN A 245 -17.78 -4.49 -32.59
N GLU A 246 -16.98 -3.42 -32.55
CA GLU A 246 -15.54 -3.50 -32.33
C GLU A 246 -15.20 -4.06 -30.93
N LEU A 247 -15.90 -3.60 -29.89
CA LEU A 247 -15.72 -4.12 -28.54
C LEU A 247 -16.18 -5.57 -28.45
N ASP A 248 -17.35 -5.93 -28.97
CA ASP A 248 -17.90 -7.29 -28.92
C ASP A 248 -16.95 -8.27 -29.63
N THR A 249 -16.46 -7.94 -30.83
CA THR A 249 -15.47 -8.76 -31.54
C THR A 249 -14.16 -8.91 -30.77
N LYS A 250 -13.71 -7.85 -30.10
CA LYS A 250 -12.54 -7.89 -29.21
C LYS A 250 -12.76 -8.75 -27.97
N HIS A 251 -13.92 -8.65 -27.32
CA HIS A 251 -14.28 -9.46 -26.16
C HIS A 251 -14.41 -10.94 -26.55
N ASP A 252 -15.04 -11.25 -27.68
CA ASP A 252 -15.16 -12.61 -28.20
C ASP A 252 -13.78 -13.23 -28.47
N LYS A 253 -12.86 -12.46 -29.06
CA LYS A 253 -11.47 -12.89 -29.24
C LYS A 253 -10.76 -13.11 -27.89
N TYR A 254 -10.92 -12.19 -26.95
CA TYR A 254 -10.36 -12.31 -25.60
C TYR A 254 -10.84 -13.59 -24.91
N GLU A 255 -12.14 -13.90 -24.97
CA GLU A 255 -12.71 -15.12 -24.40
C GLU A 255 -12.20 -16.40 -25.08
N ARG A 256 -11.98 -16.39 -26.40
CA ARG A 256 -11.33 -17.53 -27.10
C ARG A 256 -9.89 -17.74 -26.60
N LEU A 257 -9.13 -16.67 -26.44
CA LEU A 257 -7.77 -16.73 -25.91
C LEU A 257 -7.73 -17.23 -24.46
N VAL A 258 -8.67 -16.79 -23.61
CA VAL A 258 -8.80 -17.28 -22.23
C VAL A 258 -9.06 -18.79 -22.19
N LYS A 259 -9.91 -19.32 -23.08
CA LYS A 259 -10.18 -20.77 -23.17
C LYS A 259 -8.92 -21.54 -23.58
N LEU A 260 -8.22 -21.09 -24.62
CA LEU A 260 -6.95 -21.69 -25.05
C LEU A 260 -5.90 -21.65 -23.93
N SER A 261 -5.78 -20.51 -23.24
CA SER A 261 -4.87 -20.35 -22.09
C SER A 261 -5.18 -21.33 -20.98
N ARG A 262 -6.47 -21.50 -20.65
CA ARG A 262 -6.89 -22.44 -19.61
C ARG A 262 -6.51 -23.87 -19.95
N ASP A 263 -6.68 -24.27 -21.21
CA ASP A 263 -6.31 -25.60 -21.70
C ASP A 263 -4.80 -25.83 -21.71
N ILE A 264 -4.01 -24.78 -21.97
CA ILE A 264 -2.55 -24.78 -21.83
C ILE A 264 -2.19 -24.97 -20.35
N THR A 265 -2.73 -24.16 -19.45
CA THR A 265 -2.46 -24.26 -18.00
C THR A 265 -2.76 -25.66 -17.47
N ILE A 266 -3.92 -26.23 -17.81
CA ILE A 266 -4.32 -27.56 -17.31
C ILE A 266 -3.32 -28.63 -17.76
N GLU A 267 -2.92 -28.62 -19.03
CA GLU A 267 -2.04 -29.66 -19.56
C GLU A 267 -0.58 -29.48 -19.14
N SER A 268 -0.11 -28.23 -18.99
CA SER A 268 1.18 -27.92 -18.36
C SER A 268 1.23 -28.43 -16.91
N LYS A 269 0.19 -28.18 -16.10
CA LYS A 269 0.10 -28.71 -14.73
C LYS A 269 0.14 -30.22 -14.68
N ARG A 270 -0.62 -30.88 -15.55
CA ARG A 270 -0.62 -32.35 -15.64
C ARG A 270 0.76 -32.88 -15.98
N THR A 271 1.49 -32.16 -16.83
CA THR A 271 2.88 -32.51 -17.17
C THR A 271 3.81 -32.31 -15.97
N ILE A 272 3.68 -31.23 -15.21
CA ILE A 272 4.42 -31.02 -13.95
C ILE A 272 4.15 -32.17 -12.95
N PHE A 273 2.88 -32.57 -12.76
CA PHE A 273 2.53 -33.70 -11.90
C PHE A 273 3.08 -35.03 -12.40
N LEU A 274 3.15 -35.24 -13.72
CA LEU A 274 3.79 -36.40 -14.32
C LEU A 274 5.30 -36.40 -14.00
N LEU A 275 5.96 -35.26 -14.16
CA LEU A 275 7.40 -35.10 -13.91
C LEU A 275 7.77 -35.35 -12.44
N HIS A 276 6.92 -35.02 -11.47
CA HIS A 276 7.18 -35.36 -10.05
C HIS A 276 7.34 -36.85 -9.77
N ARG A 277 6.80 -37.72 -10.65
CA ARG A 277 6.88 -39.17 -10.49
C ARG A 277 8.28 -39.73 -10.74
N VAL A 278 9.18 -38.96 -11.34
CA VAL A 278 10.57 -39.40 -11.63
C VAL A 278 11.34 -39.81 -10.38
N THR A 279 10.99 -39.26 -9.21
CA THR A 279 11.64 -39.62 -7.94
C THR A 279 11.25 -41.01 -7.43
N SER A 280 10.14 -41.58 -7.94
CA SER A 280 9.52 -42.80 -7.40
C SER A 280 9.66 -44.03 -8.30
N VAL A 281 10.13 -43.85 -9.54
CA VAL A 281 10.12 -44.90 -10.58
C VAL A 281 11.52 -45.08 -11.16
N PRO A 282 12.00 -46.32 -11.40
CA PRO A 282 13.33 -46.56 -11.94
C PRO A 282 13.49 -46.13 -13.41
N ASN A 283 12.40 -46.15 -14.20
CA ASN A 283 12.44 -45.81 -15.63
C ASN A 283 12.11 -44.34 -15.89
N VAL A 284 13.08 -43.45 -15.61
CA VAL A 284 12.93 -41.99 -15.77
C VAL A 284 12.74 -41.59 -17.24
N GLU A 285 13.39 -42.29 -18.18
CA GLU A 285 13.40 -41.96 -19.61
C GLU A 285 11.98 -42.05 -20.22
N GLU A 286 11.19 -43.03 -19.82
CA GLU A 286 9.82 -43.21 -20.30
C GLU A 286 8.91 -42.06 -19.87
N ILE A 287 9.03 -41.62 -18.62
CA ILE A 287 8.29 -40.46 -18.08
C ILE A 287 8.69 -39.18 -18.81
N LEU A 288 9.98 -38.99 -19.07
CA LEU A 288 10.47 -37.82 -19.81
C LEU A 288 9.99 -37.81 -21.27
N ASN A 289 9.96 -38.97 -21.93
CA ASN A 289 9.41 -39.09 -23.29
C ASN A 289 7.90 -38.79 -23.31
N GLU A 290 7.14 -39.31 -22.36
CA GLU A 290 5.72 -39.00 -22.21
C GLU A 290 5.50 -37.50 -21.96
N ALA A 291 6.29 -36.90 -21.07
CA ALA A 291 6.22 -35.47 -20.78
C ALA A 291 6.53 -34.61 -22.02
N ASN A 292 7.54 -34.98 -22.82
CA ASN A 292 7.87 -34.27 -24.07
C ASN A 292 6.70 -34.30 -25.07
N ILE A 293 6.03 -35.45 -25.24
CA ILE A 293 4.84 -35.59 -26.10
C ILE A 293 3.71 -34.66 -25.63
N ARG A 294 3.48 -34.58 -24.31
CA ARG A 294 2.47 -33.66 -23.75
C ARG A 294 2.85 -32.20 -23.96
N LEU A 295 4.13 -31.85 -23.79
CA LEU A 295 4.64 -30.50 -24.05
C LEU A 295 4.53 -30.13 -25.53
N ASP A 296 4.70 -31.07 -26.46
CA ASP A 296 4.42 -30.87 -27.89
C ASP A 296 2.94 -30.52 -28.11
N ALA A 297 2.02 -31.24 -27.48
CA ALA A 297 0.60 -30.92 -27.56
C ALA A 297 0.27 -29.53 -26.98
N VAL A 298 0.95 -29.12 -25.91
CA VAL A 298 0.83 -27.77 -25.36
C VAL A 298 1.38 -26.72 -26.34
N ARG A 299 2.52 -26.97 -26.98
CA ARG A 299 3.07 -26.09 -28.02
C ARG A 299 2.08 -25.88 -29.16
N GLN A 300 1.39 -26.93 -29.62
CA GLN A 300 0.37 -26.78 -30.66
C GLN A 300 -0.78 -25.85 -30.22
N LYS A 301 -1.22 -25.91 -28.96
CA LYS A 301 -2.23 -24.97 -28.43
C LYS A 301 -1.71 -23.53 -28.39
N ILE A 302 -0.43 -23.33 -28.07
CA ILE A 302 0.22 -22.00 -28.16
C ILE A 302 0.28 -21.54 -29.64
N GLY A 303 0.46 -22.46 -30.58
CA GLY A 303 0.31 -22.20 -32.01
C GLY A 303 -1.07 -21.64 -32.35
N HIS A 304 -2.16 -22.22 -31.83
CA HIS A 304 -3.51 -21.67 -32.00
C HIS A 304 -3.68 -20.29 -31.35
N VAL A 305 -3.00 -20.01 -30.23
CA VAL A 305 -2.97 -18.66 -29.64
C VAL A 305 -2.30 -17.67 -30.59
N ALA A 306 -1.18 -18.05 -31.21
CA ALA A 306 -0.50 -17.24 -32.20
C ALA A 306 -1.38 -16.97 -33.44
N GLU A 307 -2.12 -18.00 -33.90
CA GLU A 307 -3.09 -17.85 -34.99
C GLU A 307 -4.23 -16.90 -34.67
N GLU A 308 -4.77 -16.96 -33.45
CA GLU A 308 -5.87 -16.10 -33.01
C GLU A 308 -5.43 -14.64 -32.82
N LEU A 309 -4.17 -14.43 -32.41
CA LEU A 309 -3.57 -13.09 -32.32
C LEU A 309 -3.32 -12.48 -33.70
N GLY A 310 -2.83 -13.27 -34.67
CA GLY A 310 -2.58 -12.78 -36.03
C GLY A 310 -1.58 -11.60 -36.04
N GLU A 311 -2.00 -10.46 -36.60
CA GLU A 311 -1.22 -9.21 -36.61
C GLU A 311 -1.56 -8.25 -35.45
N ASP A 312 -2.44 -8.65 -34.53
CA ASP A 312 -2.84 -7.79 -33.43
C ASP A 312 -1.70 -7.56 -32.42
N ASP A 313 -1.75 -6.44 -31.69
CA ASP A 313 -0.79 -6.12 -30.65
C ASP A 313 -0.85 -7.15 -29.51
N LEU A 314 0.25 -7.90 -29.33
CA LEU A 314 0.42 -8.92 -28.29
C LEU A 314 0.08 -8.38 -26.90
N TYR A 315 0.46 -7.14 -26.60
CA TYR A 315 0.24 -6.54 -25.28
C TYR A 315 -1.23 -6.24 -24.98
N GLN A 316 -2.06 -6.07 -26.01
CA GLN A 316 -3.48 -5.79 -25.84
C GLN A 316 -4.25 -6.97 -25.26
N PHE A 317 -3.90 -8.19 -25.69
CA PHE A 317 -4.54 -9.44 -25.26
C PHE A 317 -3.72 -10.25 -24.27
N HIS A 318 -2.52 -9.76 -23.91
CA HIS A 318 -1.56 -10.45 -23.04
C HIS A 318 -2.19 -11.07 -21.80
N LYS A 319 -3.04 -10.33 -21.10
CA LYS A 319 -3.72 -10.79 -19.88
C LYS A 319 -4.60 -12.04 -20.09
N ALA A 320 -5.12 -12.27 -21.29
CA ALA A 320 -5.98 -13.42 -21.59
C ALA A 320 -5.19 -14.73 -21.56
N PHE A 321 -3.96 -14.71 -22.08
CA PHE A 321 -3.16 -15.91 -22.27
C PHE A 321 -1.97 -16.06 -21.32
N MET A 322 -1.56 -14.97 -20.68
CA MET A 322 -0.46 -14.87 -19.72
C MET A 322 -0.40 -16.06 -18.72
N PRO A 323 -1.49 -16.47 -18.04
CA PRO A 323 -1.42 -17.58 -17.08
C PRO A 323 -1.00 -18.92 -17.71
N GLY A 324 -1.50 -19.21 -18.91
CA GLY A 324 -1.11 -20.40 -19.67
C GLY A 324 0.37 -20.40 -20.07
N ILE A 325 0.88 -19.26 -20.52
CA ILE A 325 2.28 -19.14 -20.93
C ILE A 325 3.23 -19.29 -19.74
N GLN A 326 2.92 -18.67 -18.60
CA GLN A 326 3.73 -18.82 -17.38
C GLN A 326 3.79 -20.28 -16.92
N GLU A 327 2.65 -20.98 -16.94
CA GLU A 327 2.58 -22.40 -16.59
C GLU A 327 3.33 -23.29 -17.60
N TYR A 328 3.29 -22.95 -18.90
CA TYR A 328 4.10 -23.63 -19.91
C TYR A 328 5.59 -23.43 -19.65
N VAL A 329 6.04 -22.21 -19.35
CA VAL A 329 7.44 -21.92 -18.96
C VAL A 329 7.85 -22.77 -17.76
N GLU A 330 7.01 -22.82 -16.72
CA GLU A 330 7.24 -23.65 -15.54
C GLU A 330 7.40 -25.13 -15.91
N ALA A 331 6.52 -25.67 -16.76
CA ALA A 331 6.57 -27.07 -17.17
C ALA A 331 7.80 -27.42 -18.02
N VAL A 332 8.14 -26.60 -19.03
CA VAL A 332 9.31 -26.86 -19.88
C VAL A 332 10.62 -26.68 -19.14
N SER A 333 10.71 -25.68 -18.26
CA SER A 333 11.89 -25.45 -17.44
C SER A 333 12.08 -26.57 -16.41
N PHE A 334 11.00 -27.11 -15.84
CA PHE A 334 11.08 -28.26 -14.95
C PHE A 334 11.56 -29.52 -15.67
N ASN A 335 10.98 -29.82 -16.84
CA ASN A 335 11.43 -30.92 -17.70
C ASN A 335 12.91 -30.79 -18.08
N HIS A 336 13.33 -29.59 -18.49
CA HIS A 336 14.72 -29.33 -18.87
C HIS A 336 15.67 -29.48 -17.69
N PHE A 337 15.31 -29.00 -16.50
CA PHE A 337 16.12 -29.18 -15.29
C PHE A 337 16.27 -30.67 -14.93
N ILE A 338 15.21 -31.46 -15.05
CA ILE A 338 15.28 -32.90 -14.75
C ILE A 338 16.28 -33.59 -15.68
N LYS A 339 16.35 -33.18 -16.95
CA LYS A 339 17.22 -33.79 -17.96
C LYS A 339 18.67 -33.28 -17.94
N HIS A 340 18.87 -31.98 -17.72
CA HIS A 340 20.16 -31.32 -17.95
C HIS A 340 20.78 -30.67 -16.70
N ARG A 341 20.03 -30.55 -15.60
CA ARG A 341 20.43 -29.83 -14.38
C ARG A 341 20.81 -28.35 -14.60
N THR A 342 20.25 -27.75 -15.66
CA THR A 342 20.44 -26.35 -16.04
C THR A 342 19.09 -25.64 -16.17
N LEU A 343 19.11 -24.31 -16.23
CA LEU A 343 17.94 -23.50 -16.54
C LEU A 343 17.85 -23.31 -18.06
N ILE A 344 16.71 -23.64 -18.66
CA ILE A 344 16.44 -23.34 -20.08
C ILE A 344 16.32 -21.83 -20.27
N SER A 345 16.96 -21.28 -21.29
CA SER A 345 16.90 -19.85 -21.61
C SER A 345 15.59 -19.42 -22.27
N LEU A 346 15.30 -18.12 -22.24
CA LEU A 346 14.13 -17.55 -22.93
C LEU A 346 14.24 -17.76 -24.45
N GLU A 347 15.43 -17.61 -24.98
CA GLU A 347 15.73 -17.78 -26.41
C GLU A 347 15.47 -19.23 -26.87
N GLU A 348 15.86 -20.23 -26.06
CA GLU A 348 15.57 -21.63 -26.33
C GLU A 348 14.08 -21.94 -26.30
N ILE A 349 13.34 -21.38 -25.32
CA ILE A 349 11.87 -21.53 -25.28
C ILE A 349 11.24 -20.93 -26.53
N ASN A 350 11.61 -19.71 -26.90
CA ASN A 350 11.05 -19.01 -28.06
C ASN A 350 11.41 -19.70 -29.38
N ALA A 351 12.59 -20.32 -29.49
CA ALA A 351 12.98 -21.13 -30.64
C ALA A 351 12.06 -22.35 -30.84
N CYS A 352 11.49 -22.89 -29.75
CA CYS A 352 10.51 -23.97 -29.82
C CYS A 352 9.08 -23.52 -30.16
N LEU A 353 8.81 -22.20 -30.25
CA LEU A 353 7.50 -21.62 -30.50
C LEU A 353 7.41 -20.97 -31.90
N VAL A 354 8.03 -21.64 -32.87
CA VAL A 354 7.96 -21.32 -34.29
C VAL A 354 7.14 -22.40 -34.98
N PHE A 355 6.08 -21.99 -35.67
CA PHE A 355 5.09 -22.87 -36.29
C PHE A 355 5.07 -22.63 -37.79
N MET A 356 5.14 -23.72 -38.56
CA MET A 356 5.03 -23.70 -40.02
C MET A 356 3.61 -24.12 -40.39
N ARG A 357 2.91 -23.32 -41.20
CA ARG A 357 1.62 -23.73 -41.76
C ARG A 357 1.82 -24.53 -43.05
N ASP A 358 1.30 -25.75 -43.10
CA ASP A 358 1.15 -26.50 -44.35
C ASP A 358 -0.02 -25.94 -45.16
N GLU A 359 0.19 -25.74 -46.48
CA GLU A 359 -0.75 -25.12 -47.42
C GLU A 359 -2.09 -25.87 -47.63
N LYS A 360 -2.41 -26.91 -46.84
CA LYS A 360 -3.54 -27.81 -47.08
C LYS A 360 -4.84 -27.48 -46.35
N THR A 361 -4.89 -26.41 -45.55
CA THR A 361 -6.11 -26.01 -44.84
C THR A 361 -6.72 -24.75 -45.46
N GLU A 362 -7.94 -24.93 -45.95
CA GLU A 362 -8.69 -24.05 -46.85
C GLU A 362 -8.71 -22.56 -46.50
N THR A 363 -8.48 -21.78 -47.55
CA THR A 363 -8.92 -20.41 -47.84
C THR A 363 -9.98 -19.81 -46.90
N LYS A 364 -9.55 -19.22 -45.79
CA LYS A 364 -10.25 -18.04 -45.25
C LYS A 364 -9.60 -16.79 -45.82
N VAL A 365 -10.29 -16.17 -46.76
CA VAL A 365 -9.94 -14.86 -47.31
C VAL A 365 -10.01 -13.82 -46.18
N CYS A 366 -8.87 -13.53 -45.55
CA CYS A 366 -8.69 -12.27 -44.83
C CYS A 366 -8.22 -11.23 -45.85
N GLY A 367 -9.05 -10.21 -46.06
CA GLY A 367 -8.73 -9.10 -46.95
C GLY A 367 -7.57 -8.27 -46.41
N ARG A 368 -6.34 -8.57 -46.88
CA ARG A 368 -5.24 -7.65 -47.19
C ARG A 368 -3.99 -8.47 -47.52
N GLY A 369 -3.42 -8.25 -48.71
CA GLY A 369 -2.05 -8.64 -49.06
C GLY A 369 -1.82 -10.09 -49.45
N LEU A 370 -1.69 -10.34 -50.75
CA LEU A 370 -1.26 -11.61 -51.33
C LEU A 370 0.26 -11.77 -51.16
N TRP A 371 0.73 -12.60 -50.23
CA TRP A 371 2.11 -13.10 -50.22
C TRP A 371 2.11 -14.60 -50.54
N PRO A 372 2.71 -15.03 -51.67
CA PRO A 372 2.87 -16.45 -51.99
C PRO A 372 4.11 -16.98 -51.27
N GLY A 373 3.90 -17.62 -50.12
CA GLY A 373 4.96 -18.29 -49.35
C GLY A 373 4.40 -18.85 -48.05
N ALA A 374 4.97 -19.95 -47.56
CA ALA A 374 4.60 -20.58 -46.29
C ALA A 374 4.51 -19.53 -45.17
N CYS A 375 3.34 -19.39 -44.54
CA CYS A 375 3.13 -18.44 -43.45
C CYS A 375 3.78 -19.01 -42.19
N VAL A 376 4.89 -18.41 -41.77
CA VAL A 376 5.56 -18.75 -40.51
C VAL A 376 4.88 -17.98 -39.38
N LEU A 377 4.31 -18.69 -38.43
CA LEU A 377 3.71 -18.12 -37.24
C LEU A 377 4.71 -18.24 -36.09
N THR A 378 4.96 -17.14 -35.37
CA THR A 378 5.87 -17.15 -34.23
C THR A 378 5.18 -16.59 -33.01
N PHE A 379 5.43 -17.20 -31.85
CA PHE A 379 4.99 -16.68 -30.57
C PHE A 379 6.20 -16.35 -29.71
N GLN A 380 6.22 -15.17 -29.11
CA GLN A 380 7.32 -14.71 -28.27
C GLN A 380 6.86 -14.62 -26.82
N VAL A 381 7.46 -15.42 -25.95
CA VAL A 381 7.29 -15.31 -24.49
C VAL A 381 7.96 -14.03 -24.02
N THR A 382 7.24 -13.24 -23.22
CA THR A 382 7.80 -12.00 -22.69
C THR A 382 8.81 -12.29 -21.57
N PRO A 383 9.82 -11.42 -21.36
CA PRO A 383 10.74 -11.59 -20.23
C PRO A 383 10.05 -11.66 -18.88
N THR A 384 8.91 -10.96 -18.72
CA THR A 384 8.14 -10.97 -17.47
C THR A 384 7.45 -12.32 -17.25
N ASP A 385 6.85 -12.91 -18.30
CA ASP A 385 6.23 -14.24 -18.18
C ASP A 385 7.26 -15.32 -17.91
N TYR A 386 8.43 -15.21 -18.53
CA TYR A 386 9.54 -16.10 -18.27
C TYR A 386 9.98 -16.04 -16.80
N LEU A 387 10.22 -14.83 -16.27
CA LEU A 387 10.58 -14.66 -14.86
C LEU A 387 9.50 -15.18 -13.92
N LEU A 388 8.21 -14.96 -14.21
CA LEU A 388 7.12 -15.43 -13.36
C LEU A 388 7.00 -16.97 -13.39
N GLY A 389 7.13 -17.61 -14.56
CA GLY A 389 7.15 -19.06 -14.69
C GLY A 389 8.37 -19.71 -14.02
N VAL A 390 9.56 -19.12 -14.15
CA VAL A 390 10.77 -19.58 -13.44
C VAL A 390 10.66 -19.38 -11.93
N ALA A 391 9.97 -18.35 -11.47
CA ALA A 391 9.72 -18.18 -10.05
C ALA A 391 8.83 -19.31 -9.50
N ASP A 392 7.80 -19.72 -10.24
CA ASP A 392 6.92 -20.83 -9.85
C ASP A 392 7.62 -22.20 -9.92
N LEU A 393 8.48 -22.41 -10.92
CA LEU A 393 9.37 -23.57 -11.01
C LEU A 393 10.11 -23.85 -9.69
N THR A 394 10.55 -22.81 -8.98
CA THR A 394 11.29 -23.00 -7.72
C THR A 394 10.48 -23.70 -6.63
N GLY A 395 9.15 -23.55 -6.65
CA GLY A 395 8.24 -24.29 -5.78
C GLY A 395 8.17 -25.77 -6.15
N GLU A 396 8.15 -26.10 -7.44
CA GLU A 396 8.15 -27.49 -7.91
C GLU A 396 9.50 -28.17 -7.67
N LEU A 397 10.62 -27.48 -7.88
CA LEU A 397 11.95 -27.97 -7.52
C LEU A 397 12.11 -28.23 -6.02
N MET A 398 11.55 -27.35 -5.18
CA MET A 398 11.50 -27.57 -3.73
C MET A 398 10.70 -28.83 -3.38
N ARG A 399 9.53 -29.07 -4.01
CA ARG A 399 8.76 -30.30 -3.81
C ARG A 399 9.54 -31.55 -4.24
N MET A 400 10.21 -31.49 -5.38
CA MET A 400 11.05 -32.58 -5.87
C MET A 400 12.18 -32.90 -4.89
N CYS A 401 12.83 -31.88 -4.32
CA CYS A 401 13.86 -32.04 -3.29
C CYS A 401 13.34 -32.81 -2.08
N ILE A 402 12.21 -32.38 -1.50
CA ILE A 402 11.66 -33.06 -0.31
C ILE A 402 11.22 -34.49 -0.64
N SER A 403 10.66 -34.72 -1.83
CA SER A 403 10.30 -36.06 -2.30
C SER A 403 11.52 -36.97 -2.47
N SER A 404 12.62 -36.46 -3.02
CA SER A 404 13.85 -37.24 -3.20
C SER A 404 14.47 -37.62 -1.85
N VAL A 405 14.52 -36.68 -0.89
CA VAL A 405 14.94 -36.96 0.50
C VAL A 405 14.08 -38.07 1.12
N GLY A 406 12.77 -38.03 0.91
CA GLY A 406 11.83 -39.05 1.42
C GLY A 406 12.11 -40.45 0.86
N ASN A 407 12.60 -40.54 -0.37
CA ASN A 407 12.98 -41.80 -1.02
C ASN A 407 14.42 -42.25 -0.73
N GLY A 408 15.15 -41.52 0.12
CA GLY A 408 16.52 -41.85 0.52
C GLY A 408 17.61 -41.34 -0.43
N ASP A 409 17.27 -40.48 -1.38
CA ASP A 409 18.26 -39.82 -2.25
C ASP A 409 19.01 -38.73 -1.48
N VAL A 410 20.33 -38.84 -1.46
CA VAL A 410 21.23 -37.94 -0.74
C VAL A 410 21.93 -36.94 -1.64
N ASP A 411 21.89 -37.10 -2.97
CA ASP A 411 22.66 -36.28 -3.92
C ASP A 411 21.78 -35.19 -4.55
N THR A 412 20.61 -35.57 -5.06
CA THR A 412 19.65 -34.63 -5.70
C THR A 412 19.31 -33.39 -4.86
N PRO A 413 19.14 -33.47 -3.53
CA PRO A 413 18.87 -32.29 -2.70
C PRO A 413 19.97 -31.22 -2.78
N PHE A 414 21.24 -31.61 -2.82
CA PHE A 414 22.35 -30.65 -2.88
C PHE A 414 22.48 -30.02 -4.28
N GLU A 415 22.22 -30.78 -5.34
CA GLU A 415 22.13 -30.25 -6.71
C GLU A 415 21.03 -29.19 -6.81
N LEU A 416 19.84 -29.52 -6.27
CA LEU A 416 18.70 -28.62 -6.22
C LEU A 416 18.99 -27.37 -5.39
N SER A 417 19.65 -27.51 -4.24
CA SER A 417 20.03 -26.37 -3.38
C SER A 417 20.95 -25.42 -4.13
N ASN A 418 21.98 -25.93 -4.81
CA ASN A 418 22.90 -25.09 -5.58
C ASN A 418 22.19 -24.37 -6.73
N PHE A 419 21.30 -25.06 -7.43
CA PHE A 419 20.52 -24.47 -8.52
C PHE A 419 19.54 -23.39 -8.02
N LEU A 420 18.81 -23.64 -6.93
CA LEU A 420 17.89 -22.66 -6.34
C LEU A 420 18.61 -21.43 -5.81
N ARG A 421 19.82 -21.57 -5.27
CA ARG A 421 20.67 -20.43 -4.87
C ARG A 421 21.00 -19.54 -6.06
N GLN A 422 21.42 -20.13 -7.18
CA GLN A 422 21.72 -19.37 -8.40
C GLN A 422 20.49 -18.62 -8.92
N ILE A 423 19.31 -19.26 -8.91
CA ILE A 423 18.05 -18.59 -9.27
C ILE A 423 17.77 -17.44 -8.29
N HIS A 424 17.82 -17.69 -6.98
CA HIS A 424 17.60 -16.67 -5.96
C HIS A 424 18.53 -15.46 -6.12
N ASP A 425 19.79 -15.69 -6.41
CA ASP A 425 20.78 -14.63 -6.62
C ASP A 425 20.46 -13.83 -7.88
N GLY A 426 20.03 -14.49 -8.96
CA GLY A 426 19.53 -13.84 -10.16
C GLY A 426 18.31 -12.95 -9.92
N PHE A 427 17.30 -13.44 -9.19
CA PHE A 427 16.12 -12.63 -8.83
C PHE A 427 16.47 -11.49 -7.86
N SER A 428 17.40 -11.73 -6.93
CA SER A 428 17.88 -10.70 -6.00
C SER A 428 18.69 -9.61 -6.73
N TYR A 429 19.41 -9.97 -7.79
CA TYR A 429 20.12 -9.03 -8.66
C TYR A 429 19.16 -8.10 -9.41
N ILE A 430 18.03 -8.62 -9.91
CA ILE A 430 16.96 -7.81 -10.51
C ILE A 430 16.35 -6.87 -9.45
N GLY A 431 16.11 -7.39 -8.25
CA GLY A 431 15.67 -6.61 -7.09
C GLY A 431 14.42 -5.78 -7.35
N ASN A 432 14.50 -4.48 -7.09
CA ASN A 432 13.38 -3.53 -7.22
C ASN A 432 13.29 -2.89 -8.63
N VAL A 433 14.14 -3.28 -9.57
CA VAL A 433 14.10 -2.78 -10.96
C VAL A 433 13.03 -3.53 -11.78
N GLY A 434 12.67 -4.74 -11.35
CA GLY A 434 11.68 -5.56 -12.02
C GLY A 434 10.23 -5.15 -11.73
N PRO A 435 9.25 -5.72 -12.47
CA PRO A 435 7.83 -5.56 -12.20
C PRO A 435 7.46 -5.97 -10.77
N TYR A 436 6.44 -5.32 -10.21
CA TYR A 436 5.96 -5.58 -8.84
C TYR A 436 5.62 -7.07 -8.61
N GLU A 437 5.07 -7.73 -9.62
CA GLU A 437 4.72 -9.15 -9.61
C GLU A 437 5.94 -10.05 -9.36
N VAL A 438 7.09 -9.70 -9.95
CA VAL A 438 8.36 -10.42 -9.76
C VAL A 438 8.87 -10.24 -8.34
N SER A 439 8.83 -9.01 -7.82
CA SER A 439 9.22 -8.74 -6.43
C SER A 439 8.33 -9.48 -5.42
N LYS A 440 7.03 -9.66 -5.70
CA LYS A 440 6.14 -10.46 -4.87
C LYS A 440 6.55 -11.94 -4.82
N LYS A 441 6.99 -12.49 -5.96
CA LYS A 441 7.45 -13.88 -6.06
C LYS A 441 8.78 -14.13 -5.33
N LEU A 442 9.63 -13.11 -5.17
CA LEU A 442 10.89 -13.22 -4.43
C LEU A 442 10.68 -13.68 -2.97
N HIS A 443 9.57 -13.29 -2.35
CA HIS A 443 9.25 -13.77 -1.00
C HIS A 443 9.02 -15.28 -0.95
N THR A 444 8.19 -15.80 -1.87
CA THR A 444 7.91 -17.24 -1.97
C THR A 444 9.17 -18.02 -2.35
N LEU A 445 9.98 -17.47 -3.26
CA LEU A 445 11.27 -18.05 -3.65
C LEU A 445 12.20 -18.24 -2.46
N ARG A 446 12.31 -17.24 -1.58
CA ARG A 446 13.10 -17.35 -0.34
C ARG A 446 12.59 -18.45 0.59
N GLN A 447 11.27 -18.62 0.68
CA GLN A 447 10.69 -19.71 1.47
C GLN A 447 11.02 -21.08 0.87
N SER A 448 10.93 -21.23 -0.45
CA SER A 448 11.30 -22.45 -1.16
C SER A 448 12.78 -22.78 -0.95
N LEU A 449 13.66 -21.79 -1.11
CA LEU A 449 15.09 -21.94 -0.88
C LEU A 449 15.39 -22.37 0.56
N GLY A 450 14.82 -21.69 1.56
CA GLY A 450 15.04 -22.02 2.97
C GLY A 450 14.68 -23.47 3.30
N LYS A 451 13.55 -23.97 2.78
CA LYS A 451 13.16 -25.37 2.99
C LYS A 451 14.12 -26.38 2.35
N VAL A 452 14.66 -26.06 1.17
CA VAL A 452 15.67 -26.90 0.50
C VAL A 452 17.00 -26.88 1.25
N GLU A 453 17.43 -25.72 1.73
CA GLU A 453 18.64 -25.58 2.54
C GLU A 453 18.52 -26.32 3.87
N ASP A 454 17.38 -26.22 4.55
CA ASP A 454 17.09 -26.95 5.80
C ASP A 454 17.12 -28.48 5.59
N ALA A 455 16.60 -28.95 4.45
CA ALA A 455 16.66 -30.37 4.08
C ALA A 455 18.11 -30.83 3.85
N CYS A 456 18.90 -30.06 3.10
CA CYS A 456 20.32 -30.33 2.88
C CYS A 456 21.14 -30.30 4.17
N TYR A 457 20.86 -29.32 5.04
CA TYR A 457 21.47 -29.21 6.37
C TYR A 457 21.19 -30.46 7.20
N THR A 458 19.92 -30.88 7.27
CA THR A 458 19.49 -32.06 8.03
C THR A 458 20.17 -33.33 7.52
N LEU A 459 20.24 -33.51 6.20
CA LEU A 459 20.95 -34.63 5.57
C LEU A 459 22.44 -34.61 5.91
N ARG A 460 23.09 -33.44 5.84
CA ARG A 460 24.52 -33.32 6.13
C ARG A 460 24.84 -33.63 7.59
N VAL A 461 24.03 -33.12 8.52
CA VAL A 461 24.21 -33.36 9.96
C VAL A 461 24.04 -34.85 10.27
N ARG A 462 22.93 -35.46 9.83
CA ARG A 462 22.66 -36.89 10.06
C ARG A 462 23.66 -37.80 9.36
N GLY A 463 24.06 -37.48 8.14
CA GLY A 463 25.06 -38.26 7.39
C GLY A 463 26.49 -38.15 7.92
N SER A 464 26.77 -37.14 8.76
CA SER A 464 28.09 -36.96 9.40
C SER A 464 28.14 -37.50 10.83
N GLU A 465 27.02 -37.98 11.37
CA GLU A 465 26.96 -38.55 12.72
C GLU A 465 27.48 -39.98 12.71
N ILE A 466 28.49 -40.27 13.53
CA ILE A 466 28.97 -41.64 13.77
C ILE A 466 28.33 -42.12 15.08
N PRO A 467 27.32 -43.01 15.04
CA PRO A 467 26.63 -43.44 16.24
C PRO A 467 27.58 -44.24 17.15
N LYS A 468 27.79 -43.74 18.37
CA LYS A 468 28.66 -44.39 19.39
C LYS A 468 28.02 -45.60 20.06
N HIS A 469 26.71 -45.73 19.94
CA HIS A 469 25.92 -46.81 20.54
C HIS A 469 25.01 -47.39 19.47
N MET A 470 25.16 -48.68 19.18
CA MET A 470 24.22 -49.41 18.33
C MET A 470 23.02 -49.85 19.18
N LEU A 471 21.81 -49.60 18.71
CA LEU A 471 20.60 -50.06 19.41
C LEU A 471 20.58 -51.59 19.55
N ALA A 472 21.10 -52.32 18.57
CA ALA A 472 21.24 -53.78 18.63
C ALA A 472 22.10 -54.26 19.81
N ASP A 473 23.17 -53.53 20.14
CA ASP A 473 24.04 -53.85 21.29
C ASP A 473 23.34 -53.51 22.62
N VAL A 474 22.51 -52.46 22.65
CA VAL A 474 21.71 -52.11 23.83
C VAL A 474 20.64 -53.17 24.11
N PHE A 475 19.98 -53.71 23.08
CA PHE A 475 19.02 -54.80 23.24
C PHE A 475 19.70 -56.14 23.57
N SER A 476 20.85 -56.44 22.98
CA SER A 476 21.61 -57.66 23.28
C SER A 476 22.17 -57.67 24.70
N ASN A 477 22.69 -56.53 25.19
CA ASN A 477 23.13 -56.40 26.58
C ASN A 477 21.96 -56.53 27.57
N ARG A 478 20.75 -56.10 27.21
CA ARG A 478 19.57 -56.24 28.06
C ARG A 478 19.02 -57.67 28.07
N ALA A 479 19.13 -58.41 26.97
CA ALA A 479 18.80 -59.83 26.91
C ALA A 479 19.78 -60.67 27.73
N ALA A 480 21.09 -60.38 27.66
CA ALA A 480 22.10 -61.05 28.47
C ALA A 480 21.90 -60.83 29.98
N VAL A 481 21.48 -59.63 30.40
CA VAL A 481 21.17 -59.33 31.81
C VAL A 481 19.89 -60.04 32.30
N LEU A 482 18.96 -60.37 31.41
CA LEU A 482 17.74 -61.12 31.77
C LEU A 482 17.98 -62.63 31.84
N GLU A 483 18.88 -63.18 31.02
CA GLU A 483 19.24 -64.61 31.08
C GLU A 483 20.10 -64.96 32.31
N GLU A 484 20.84 -64.01 32.90
CA GLU A 484 21.57 -64.23 34.15
C GLU A 484 20.67 -64.28 35.40
N ASP A 485 19.46 -63.72 35.36
CA ASP A 485 18.54 -63.64 36.52
C ASP A 485 17.60 -64.87 36.62
N ASP A 486 17.37 -65.61 35.52
CA ASP A 486 16.56 -66.84 35.49
C ASP A 486 17.37 -68.13 35.86
N GLY A 487 18.66 -68.00 36.15
CA GLY A 487 19.57 -69.11 36.49
C GLY A 487 19.74 -69.43 37.98
N ALA A 488 19.02 -68.75 38.88
CA ALA A 488 19.21 -68.88 40.32
C ALA A 488 17.91 -69.05 41.12
N VAL A 489 17.16 -70.14 40.90
CA VAL A 489 16.30 -70.77 41.92
C VAL A 489 16.29 -72.29 41.76
#